data_AF-A0A5J5IW63-F1
#
_entry.id   AF-A0A5J5IW63-F1
#
_cell.length_a   1.000
_cell.length_b   1.000
_cell.length_c   1.000
_cell.angle_alpha   90.00
_cell.angle_beta   90.00
_cell.angle_gamma   90.00
#
_symmetry.space_group_name_H-M   'P 1'
#
loop_
_entity.id
_entity.type
_entity.pdbx_description
1 polymer ?
#
loop_
_entity_poly.entity_id
_entity_poly.type
_entity_poly.pdbx_seq_one_letter_code
_entity_poly.pdbx_strand_id
1 'polypeptide(L)'
;MTSTWYSATGQPAQDRLKAAWNDAPLMNLEALGLLLSVARTQVIAYSPAADDLSRWGTVQDFTGAPPDDLVYAQLQQARNLWNAGRAGGDGQIGGEFSYTPRPLDKTIQSIIRPTNVSPRVY
;
A
#
# COMPACT_ATOMS: atom_id res chain seq x y z
N MET A 1 16.04 -11.72 -1.25
CA MET A 1 16.17 -10.39 -0.61
C MET A 1 14.97 -10.23 0.30
N THR A 2 15.13 -9.79 1.54
CA THR A 2 14.00 -9.51 2.43
C THR A 2 13.46 -8.12 2.13
N SER A 3 12.25 -8.03 1.58
CA SER A 3 11.61 -6.73 1.37
C SER A 3 11.17 -6.11 2.69
N THR A 4 11.07 -4.78 2.68
CA THR A 4 10.61 -3.98 3.81
C THR A 4 9.55 -3.00 3.31
N TRP A 5 8.58 -2.68 4.17
CA TRP A 5 7.52 -1.72 3.86
C TRP A 5 8.09 -0.34 3.52
N TYR A 6 7.44 0.37 2.61
CA TYR A 6 7.76 1.77 2.36
C TYR A 6 7.32 2.63 3.55
N SER A 7 8.17 3.60 3.92
CA SER A 7 7.98 4.51 5.05
C SER A 7 8.41 5.91 4.67
N ALA A 8 7.75 6.92 5.26
CA ALA A 8 8.14 8.32 5.17
C ALA A 8 9.22 8.71 6.21
N THR A 9 9.57 7.82 7.13
CA THR A 9 10.46 8.09 8.25
C THR A 9 11.91 7.71 7.94
N GLY A 10 12.81 8.69 8.00
CA GLY A 10 14.26 8.51 7.84
C GLY A 10 14.73 8.61 6.38
N GLN A 11 15.92 9.17 6.19
CA GLN A 11 16.48 9.47 4.87
C GLN A 11 16.59 8.24 3.94
N PRO A 12 17.11 7.08 4.38
CA PRO A 12 17.25 5.91 3.51
C PRO A 12 15.90 5.38 3.00
N ALA A 13 14.85 5.47 3.82
CA ALA A 13 13.50 5.05 3.43
C ALA A 13 12.87 6.03 2.44
N GLN A 14 13.10 7.33 2.63
CA GLN A 14 12.66 8.38 1.70
C GLN A 14 13.36 8.27 0.35
N ASP A 15 14.67 8.00 0.32
CA ASP A 15 15.42 7.84 -0.93
C ASP A 15 14.93 6.62 -1.72
N ARG A 16 14.71 5.49 -1.03
CA ARG A 16 14.10 4.29 -1.62
C ARG A 16 12.70 4.59 -2.15
N LEU A 17 11.88 5.31 -1.38
CA LEU A 17 10.53 5.69 -1.78
C LEU A 17 10.54 6.61 -3.00
N LYS A 18 11.45 7.58 -3.05
CA LYS A 18 11.63 8.50 -4.18
C LYS A 18 12.08 7.75 -5.44
N ALA A 19 13.03 6.82 -5.30
CA ALA A 19 13.47 5.98 -6.40
C ALA A 19 12.33 5.11 -6.95
N ALA A 20 11.46 4.61 -6.07
CA ALA A 20 10.31 3.80 -6.47
C ALA A 20 9.11 4.65 -6.93
N TRP A 21 8.94 5.88 -6.46
CA TRP A 21 7.83 6.78 -6.75
C TRP A 21 8.34 8.23 -6.81
N ASN A 22 8.70 8.65 -8.02
CA ASN A 22 9.32 9.95 -8.26
C ASN A 22 8.45 11.14 -7.83
N ASP A 23 7.12 11.02 -7.97
CA ASP A 23 6.15 12.08 -7.65
C ASP A 23 5.57 11.97 -6.24
N ALA A 24 6.24 11.23 -5.33
CA ALA A 24 5.80 11.12 -3.95
C ALA A 24 5.78 12.50 -3.26
N PRO A 25 4.75 12.83 -2.45
CA PRO A 25 4.63 14.11 -1.76
C PRO A 25 5.60 14.23 -0.57
N LEU A 26 6.91 14.18 -0.83
CA LEU A 26 7.97 14.30 0.18
C LEU A 26 7.98 15.67 0.89
N MET A 27 7.30 16.67 0.32
CA MET A 27 7.06 17.98 0.94
C MET A 27 6.08 17.94 2.12
N ASN A 28 5.25 16.88 2.24
CA ASN A 28 4.36 16.66 3.37
C ASN A 28 4.52 15.21 3.88
N LEU A 29 5.55 15.01 4.71
CA LEU A 29 5.91 13.69 5.24
C LEU A 29 4.84 13.07 6.14
N GLU A 30 4.06 13.89 6.84
CA GLU A 30 2.97 13.41 7.69
C GLU A 30 1.84 12.81 6.84
N ALA A 31 1.36 13.55 5.84
CA ALA A 31 0.35 13.06 4.91
C ALA A 31 0.84 11.82 4.14
N LEU A 32 2.11 11.82 3.72
CA LEU A 32 2.73 10.66 3.07
C LEU A 32 2.79 9.44 4.00
N GLY A 33 3.14 9.63 5.27
CA GLY A 33 3.14 8.57 6.28
C GLY A 33 1.75 7.98 6.50
N LEU A 34 0.73 8.84 6.58
CA LEU A 34 -0.67 8.42 6.69
C LEU A 34 -1.11 7.62 5.45
N LEU A 35 -0.81 8.10 4.24
CA LEU A 35 -1.15 7.39 2.99
C LEU A 35 -0.51 6.00 2.94
N LEU A 36 0.77 5.88 3.27
CA LEU A 36 1.49 4.61 3.29
C LEU A 36 0.94 3.65 4.36
N SER A 37 0.53 4.17 5.51
CA SER A 37 -0.08 3.41 6.60
C SER A 37 -1.47 2.89 6.23
N VAL A 38 -2.32 3.74 5.65
CA VAL A 38 -3.66 3.35 5.16
C VAL A 38 -3.55 2.33 4.04
N ALA A 39 -2.66 2.56 3.07
CA ALA A 39 -2.40 1.62 1.98
C ALA A 39 -1.97 0.25 2.51
N ARG A 40 -1.04 0.21 3.48
CA ARG A 40 -0.61 -1.04 4.13
C ARG A 40 -1.79 -1.76 4.79
N THR A 41 -2.59 -1.05 5.56
CA THR A 41 -3.77 -1.63 6.25
C THR A 41 -4.76 -2.24 5.25
N GLN A 42 -5.07 -1.53 4.16
CA GLN A 42 -6.00 -2.00 3.13
C GLN A 42 -5.47 -3.23 2.38
N VAL A 43 -4.18 -3.24 2.05
CA VAL A 43 -3.52 -4.37 1.37
C VAL A 43 -3.51 -5.61 2.27
N ILE A 44 -3.15 -5.46 3.55
CA ILE A 44 -3.16 -6.58 4.50
C ILE A 44 -4.58 -7.11 4.68
N ALA A 45 -5.57 -6.23 4.85
CA ALA A 45 -6.96 -6.63 5.06
C ALA A 45 -7.57 -7.39 3.86
N TYR A 46 -7.10 -7.12 2.64
CA TYR A 46 -7.59 -7.79 1.43
C TYR A 46 -6.79 -9.04 1.05
N SER A 47 -5.53 -9.15 1.48
CA SER A 47 -4.68 -10.30 1.17
C SER A 47 -5.29 -11.60 1.71
N PRO A 48 -5.23 -12.74 0.98
CA PRO A 48 -5.64 -14.05 1.51
C PRO A 48 -4.81 -14.49 2.73
N ALA A 49 -3.67 -13.84 3.00
CA ALA A 49 -2.97 -13.96 4.28
C ALA A 49 -3.81 -13.45 5.48
N ALA A 50 -4.85 -12.66 5.26
CA ALA A 50 -5.85 -12.28 6.27
C ALA A 50 -6.71 -13.48 6.73
N ASP A 51 -6.93 -14.45 5.85
CA ASP A 51 -7.64 -15.70 6.17
C ASP A 51 -6.68 -16.77 6.75
N ASP A 52 -5.38 -16.71 6.40
CA ASP A 52 -4.28 -17.50 6.98
C ASP A 52 -3.46 -16.73 8.03
N LEU A 53 -4.10 -15.79 8.78
CA LEU A 53 -3.44 -15.08 9.90
C LEU A 53 -3.05 -16.05 11.03
N SER A 54 -3.60 -17.26 11.05
CA SER A 54 -3.18 -18.32 11.98
C SER A 54 -1.71 -18.75 11.82
N ARG A 55 -1.09 -18.45 10.67
CA ARG A 55 0.36 -18.63 10.44
C ARG A 55 1.20 -17.37 10.69
N TRP A 56 0.60 -16.19 10.79
CA TRP A 56 1.31 -14.90 10.71
C TRP A 56 0.94 -13.86 11.79
N GLY A 57 0.10 -14.22 12.77
CA GLY A 57 -0.29 -13.33 13.87
C GLY A 57 -1.32 -12.27 13.44
N THR A 58 -1.86 -11.54 14.42
CA THR A 58 -2.84 -10.45 14.20
C THR A 58 -2.26 -9.37 13.28
N VAL A 59 -3.09 -8.60 12.56
CA VAL A 59 -2.66 -7.46 11.70
C VAL A 59 -1.73 -6.47 12.45
N GLN A 60 -1.83 -6.40 13.77
CA GLN A 60 -0.99 -5.58 14.64
C GLN A 60 0.38 -6.20 15.01
N ASP A 61 0.59 -7.51 14.82
CA ASP A 61 1.78 -8.26 15.26
C ASP A 61 2.75 -8.64 14.13
N PHE A 62 2.59 -8.04 12.94
CA PHE A 62 3.47 -8.30 11.81
C PHE A 62 4.90 -7.82 12.08
N THR A 63 5.74 -8.73 12.59
CA THR A 63 7.13 -8.51 12.99
C THR A 63 8.14 -9.10 11.99
N GLY A 64 7.67 -9.86 10.99
CA GLY A 64 8.49 -10.43 9.91
C GLY A 64 8.74 -9.46 8.75
N ALA A 65 9.60 -9.86 7.80
CA ALA A 65 9.75 -9.16 6.53
C ALA A 65 8.51 -9.41 5.64
N PRO A 66 7.85 -8.36 5.10
CA PRO A 66 6.71 -8.55 4.19
C PRO A 66 7.08 -9.26 2.89
N PRO A 67 6.18 -10.10 2.36
CA PRO A 67 6.26 -10.56 0.98
C PRO A 67 6.37 -9.40 -0.02
N ASP A 68 7.17 -9.60 -1.06
CA ASP A 68 7.51 -8.57 -2.06
C ASP A 68 6.25 -8.03 -2.80
N ASP A 69 5.28 -8.90 -3.04
CA ASP A 69 3.99 -8.59 -3.68
C ASP A 69 3.14 -7.66 -2.80
N LEU A 70 3.13 -7.85 -1.48
CA LEU A 70 2.43 -6.95 -0.57
C LEU A 70 3.11 -5.58 -0.47
N VAL A 71 4.45 -5.54 -0.47
CA VAL A 71 5.20 -4.28 -0.49
C VAL A 71 4.94 -3.51 -1.79
N TYR A 72 4.88 -4.20 -2.92
CA TYR A 72 4.52 -3.61 -4.20
C TYR A 72 3.06 -3.11 -4.19
N ALA A 73 2.13 -3.91 -3.67
CA ALA A 73 0.72 -3.54 -3.55
C ALA A 73 0.51 -2.31 -2.65
N GLN A 74 1.27 -2.18 -1.55
CA GLN A 74 1.25 -0.99 -0.69
C GLN A 74 1.60 0.25 -1.51
N LEU A 75 2.71 0.21 -2.26
CA LEU A 75 3.15 1.35 -3.05
C LEU A 75 2.12 1.76 -4.08
N GLN A 76 1.52 0.79 -4.78
CA GLN A 76 0.52 1.08 -5.80
C GLN A 76 -0.79 1.60 -5.19
N GLN A 77 -1.19 1.09 -4.02
CA GLN A 77 -2.36 1.60 -3.32
C GLN A 77 -2.13 3.02 -2.80
N ALA A 78 -0.94 3.33 -2.29
CA ALA A 78 -0.59 4.69 -1.87
C ALA A 78 -0.66 5.70 -3.03
N ARG A 79 -0.19 5.31 -4.22
CA ARG A 79 -0.32 6.13 -5.45
C ARG A 79 -1.78 6.35 -5.84
N ASN A 80 -2.60 5.30 -5.76
CA ASN A 80 -4.03 5.40 -6.07
C ASN A 80 -4.74 6.37 -5.12
N LEU A 81 -4.45 6.27 -3.81
CA LEU A 81 -5.00 7.17 -2.79
C LEU A 81 -4.57 8.63 -3.03
N TRP A 82 -3.29 8.85 -3.35
CA TRP A 82 -2.77 10.16 -3.70
C TRP A 82 -3.45 10.77 -4.92
N ASN A 83 -3.58 10.00 -6.01
CA ASN A 83 -4.22 10.46 -7.24
C ASN A 83 -5.72 10.73 -7.04
N ALA A 84 -6.41 9.91 -6.24
CA ALA A 84 -7.80 10.10 -5.91
C ALA A 84 -8.03 11.39 -5.11
N GLY A 85 -7.16 11.69 -4.14
CA GLY A 85 -7.21 12.95 -3.38
C GLY A 85 -7.00 14.19 -4.25
N ARG A 86 -6.19 14.10 -5.31
CA ARG A 86 -5.97 15.19 -6.27
C ARG A 86 -7.12 15.37 -7.27
N ALA A 87 -7.78 14.28 -7.67
CA ALA A 87 -8.86 14.33 -8.65
C ALA A 87 -10.17 14.91 -8.09
N GLY A 88 -10.34 14.95 -6.76
CA GLY A 88 -11.54 15.48 -6.10
C GLY A 88 -11.58 16.99 -5.88
N GLY A 89 -10.44 17.70 -6.06
CA GLY A 89 -10.33 19.13 -5.79
C GLY A 89 -9.59 19.85 -6.90
N ASP A 90 -10.32 20.26 -7.93
CA ASP A 90 -10.07 21.37 -8.86
C ASP A 90 -8.63 21.96 -8.98
N GLY A 91 -7.62 21.09 -9.16
CA GLY A 91 -6.24 21.49 -9.48
C GLY A 91 -5.48 22.32 -8.43
N GLN A 92 -6.08 22.69 -7.30
CA GLN A 92 -5.41 23.48 -6.25
C GLN A 92 -4.73 22.58 -5.21
N ILE A 93 -3.40 22.54 -5.27
CA ILE A 93 -2.56 21.97 -4.20
C ILE A 93 -2.65 22.92 -3.00
N GLY A 94 -3.44 22.56 -1.99
CA GLY A 94 -3.56 23.33 -0.73
C GLY A 94 -4.94 23.31 -0.07
N GLY A 95 -5.97 22.77 -0.72
CA GLY A 95 -7.29 22.57 -0.13
C GLY A 95 -7.39 21.31 0.74
N GLU A 96 -8.32 21.33 1.69
CA GLU A 96 -8.69 20.24 2.59
C GLU A 96 -8.66 18.87 1.88
N PHE A 97 -7.79 17.96 2.33
CA PHE A 97 -7.68 16.60 1.76
C PHE A 97 -9.00 15.85 2.02
N SER A 98 -9.93 15.89 1.06
CA SER A 98 -11.18 15.13 1.14
C SER A 98 -10.93 13.67 0.78
N TYR A 99 -11.04 12.79 1.79
CA TYR A 99 -10.87 11.36 1.64
C TYR A 99 -12.18 10.71 1.17
N THR A 100 -12.21 10.19 -0.05
CA THR A 100 -13.28 9.30 -0.51
C THR A 100 -12.76 7.86 -0.50
N PRO A 101 -13.30 6.96 0.35
CA PRO A 101 -12.93 5.56 0.33
C PRO A 101 -13.24 4.95 -1.04
N ARG A 102 -12.21 4.55 -1.78
CA ARG A 102 -12.35 3.77 -3.00
C ARG A 102 -12.00 2.30 -2.69
N PRO A 103 -12.72 1.33 -3.24
CA PRO A 103 -12.29 -0.06 -3.18
C PRO A 103 -10.88 -0.19 -3.80
N LEU A 104 -10.09 -1.15 -3.30
CA LEU A 104 -8.75 -1.45 -3.81
C LEU A 104 -8.80 -1.65 -5.34
N ASP A 105 -7.79 -1.20 -6.08
CA ASP A 105 -7.80 -1.37 -7.54
C ASP A 105 -7.83 -2.84 -7.95
N LYS A 106 -8.59 -3.20 -8.99
CA LYS A 106 -8.76 -4.60 -9.44
C LYS A 106 -7.44 -5.27 -9.83
N THR A 107 -6.46 -4.51 -10.32
CA THR A 107 -5.12 -5.01 -10.65
C THR A 107 -4.33 -5.33 -9.39
N ILE A 108 -4.44 -4.49 -8.37
CA ILE A 108 -3.82 -4.76 -7.06
C ILE A 108 -4.48 -6.00 -6.45
N GLN A 109 -5.82 -6.10 -6.53
CA GLN A 109 -6.56 -7.27 -6.08
C GLN A 109 -6.11 -8.57 -6.78
N SER A 110 -5.84 -8.54 -8.10
CA SER A 110 -5.39 -9.74 -8.83
C SER A 110 -3.94 -10.13 -8.54
N ILE A 111 -3.09 -9.16 -8.16
CA ILE A 111 -1.70 -9.42 -7.73
C ILE A 111 -1.69 -10.09 -6.36
N ILE A 112 -2.44 -9.56 -5.40
CA ILE A 112 -2.48 -10.10 -4.03
C ILE A 112 -3.42 -11.31 -3.90
N ARG A 113 -4.38 -11.45 -4.82
CA ARG A 113 -5.34 -12.55 -4.87
C ARG A 113 -5.53 -13.03 -6.32
N PRO A 114 -4.53 -13.72 -6.90
CA PRO A 114 -4.65 -14.26 -8.24
C PRO A 114 -5.77 -15.31 -8.29
N THR A 115 -6.74 -15.11 -9.18
CA THR A 115 -7.95 -15.96 -9.30
C THR A 115 -7.68 -17.32 -9.97
N ASN A 116 -6.42 -17.65 -10.27
CA ASN A 116 -6.06 -18.94 -10.86
C ASN A 116 -6.12 -20.05 -9.82
N VAL A 117 -7.33 -20.56 -9.61
CA VAL A 117 -7.59 -21.90 -9.10
C VAL A 117 -7.04 -22.89 -10.13
N SER A 118 -5.78 -23.31 -9.99
CA SER A 118 -5.37 -24.55 -10.63
C SER A 118 -6.03 -25.69 -9.86
N PRO A 119 -6.86 -26.55 -10.49
CA PRO A 119 -7.32 -27.76 -9.83
C PRO A 119 -6.07 -28.60 -9.53
N ARG A 120 -5.86 -28.90 -8.25
CA ARG A 120 -4.82 -29.84 -7.82
C ARG A 120 -5.28 -31.23 -8.27
N VAL A 121 -4.92 -31.61 -9.49
CA VAL A 121 -5.07 -32.98 -9.99
C VAL A 121 -4.15 -33.88 -9.15
N TYR A 122 -4.76 -34.74 -8.35
CA TYR A 122 -4.12 -35.90 -7.72
C TYR A 122 -4.31 -37.12 -8.62
#